data_AF-A0A1A7PR71-F1
#
_entry.id   AF-A0A1A7PR71-F1
#
_cell.length_a   1.000
_cell.length_b   1.000
_cell.length_c   1.000
_cell.angle_alpha   90.00
_cell.angle_beta   90.00
_cell.angle_gamma   90.00
#
_symmetry.space_group_name_H-M   'P 1'
#
loop_
_entity.id
_entity.type
_entity.pdbx_description
1 polymer ?
#
loop_
_entity_poly.entity_id
_entity_poly.type
_entity_poly.pdbx_seq_one_letter_code
_entity_poly.pdbx_strand_id
1 'polypeptide(L)' 'MIEHLTQYVKTYTTSDPKNSTVLSTPQQWDLLHLLKDELRLMGLTEITLDDNGYLFTTLPANIKENEVVL' A
#
# COMPACT_ATOMS: atom_id res chain seq x y z
N MET A 1 -3.60 -5.61 14.50
CA MET A 1 -3.01 -6.61 13.57
C MET A 1 -4.04 -7.62 13.08
N ILE A 2 -4.71 -8.38 13.96
CA ILE A 2 -5.68 -9.40 13.53
C ILE A 2 -6.85 -8.80 12.73
N GLU A 3 -7.37 -7.64 13.13
CA GLU A 3 -8.47 -6.96 12.41
C GLU A 3 -8.09 -6.61 10.96
N HIS A 4 -6.97 -5.90 10.77
CA HIS A 4 -6.44 -5.56 9.45
C HIS A 4 -6.20 -6.81 8.58
N LEU A 5 -5.52 -7.83 9.13
CA LEU A 5 -5.30 -9.09 8.41
C LEU A 5 -6.64 -9.72 8.01
N THR A 6 -7.61 -9.77 8.92
CA THR A 6 -8.94 -10.34 8.67
C THR A 6 -9.71 -9.54 7.61
N GLN A 7 -9.49 -8.24 7.50
CA GLN A 7 -10.08 -7.41 6.46
C GLN A 7 -9.43 -7.69 5.09
N TYR A 8 -8.10 -7.75 5.02
CA TYR A 8 -7.39 -7.94 3.76
C TYR A 8 -7.62 -9.32 3.15
N VAL A 9 -7.65 -10.39 3.95
CA VAL A 9 -7.88 -11.77 3.46
C VAL A 9 -9.27 -11.98 2.86
N LYS A 10 -10.23 -11.09 3.14
CA LYS A 10 -11.56 -11.12 2.51
C LYS A 10 -11.56 -10.54 1.10
N THR A 11 -10.51 -9.82 0.71
CA THR A 11 -10.37 -9.25 -0.63
C THR A 11 -9.80 -10.31 -1.56
N TYR A 12 -10.49 -10.57 -2.67
CA TYR A 12 -10.05 -11.59 -3.63
C TYR A 12 -8.91 -11.05 -4.49
N THR A 13 -7.67 -11.47 -4.20
CA THR A 13 -6.44 -10.94 -4.85
C THR A 13 -5.58 -12.02 -5.51
N THR A 14 -6.15 -13.19 -5.80
CA THR A 14 -5.39 -14.29 -6.42
C THR A 14 -4.94 -13.90 -7.84
N SER A 15 -3.65 -14.08 -8.09
CA SER A 15 -3.02 -13.87 -9.41
C SER A 15 -3.29 -15.01 -10.39
N ASP A 16 -3.32 -14.70 -11.67
CA ASP A 16 -3.30 -15.69 -12.75
C ASP A 16 -1.85 -15.86 -13.29
N PRO A 17 -1.20 -17.02 -13.09
CA PRO A 17 0.16 -17.27 -13.57
C PRO A 17 0.28 -17.41 -15.10
N LYS A 18 -0.85 -17.54 -15.82
CA LYS A 18 -0.86 -17.62 -17.29
C LYS A 18 -0.92 -16.25 -17.94
N ASN A 19 -1.28 -15.21 -17.20
CA ASN A 19 -1.34 -13.86 -17.69
C ASN A 19 0.00 -13.14 -17.42
N SER A 20 0.57 -12.56 -18.48
CA SER A 20 1.84 -11.85 -18.44
C SER A 20 1.72 -10.37 -18.06
N THR A 21 0.49 -9.85 -17.86
CA THR A 21 0.29 -8.46 -17.42
C THR A 21 0.66 -8.32 -15.95
N VAL A 22 1.24 -7.16 -15.60
CA VAL A 22 1.46 -6.79 -14.20
C VAL A 22 0.10 -6.41 -13.61
N LEU A 23 -0.20 -6.98 -12.44
CA LEU A 23 -1.56 -7.27 -11.98
C LEU A 23 -2.34 -8.13 -12.98
N SER A 24 -2.16 -9.44 -12.84
CA SER A 24 -2.71 -10.44 -13.75
C SER A 24 -4.22 -10.64 -13.64
N THR A 25 -4.85 -10.14 -12.58
CA THR A 25 -6.30 -10.19 -12.39
C THR A 25 -6.84 -8.83 -11.93
N PRO A 26 -7.97 -8.35 -12.48
CA PRO A 26 -8.51 -7.02 -12.16
C PRO A 26 -8.77 -6.79 -10.67
N GLN A 27 -9.13 -7.84 -9.94
CA GLN A 27 -9.52 -7.74 -8.52
C GLN A 27 -8.33 -7.41 -7.60
N GLN A 28 -7.08 -7.56 -8.07
CA GLN A 28 -5.91 -7.15 -7.29
C GLN A 28 -5.89 -5.63 -7.02
N TRP A 29 -6.51 -4.84 -7.90
CA TRP A 29 -6.67 -3.39 -7.73
C TRP A 29 -7.55 -3.02 -6.53
N ASP A 30 -8.49 -3.89 -6.15
CA ASP A 30 -9.41 -3.60 -5.04
C ASP A 30 -8.65 -3.45 -3.72
N LEU A 31 -7.68 -4.34 -3.48
CA LEU A 31 -6.83 -4.26 -2.29
C LEU A 31 -5.88 -3.06 -2.34
N LEU A 32 -5.33 -2.73 -3.51
CA LEU A 32 -4.43 -1.58 -3.66
C LEU A 32 -5.14 -0.26 -3.36
N HIS A 33 -6.37 -0.09 -3.84
CA HIS A 33 -7.18 1.10 -3.55
C HIS A 33 -7.58 1.17 -2.07
N LEU A 34 -7.98 0.04 -1.46
CA LEU A 34 -8.24 -0.04 -0.02
C LEU A 34 -7.02 0.42 0.80
N LEU A 35 -5.84 -0.14 0.51
CA LEU A 35 -4.62 0.21 1.22
C LEU A 35 -4.24 1.67 1.00
N LYS A 36 -4.35 2.18 -0.23
CA LYS A 36 -4.08 3.60 -0.54
C LYS A 36 -4.94 4.54 0.32
N ASP A 37 -6.21 4.23 0.49
CA ASP A 37 -7.11 5.01 1.34
C ASP A 37 -6.76 4.90 2.82
N GLU A 38 -6.42 3.70 3.30
CA GLU A 38 -5.97 3.49 4.68
C GLU A 38 -4.68 4.25 4.99
N LEU A 39 -3.68 4.21 4.10
CA LEU A 39 -2.42 4.94 4.26
C LEU A 39 -2.66 6.46 4.33
N ARG A 40 -3.61 6.97 3.52
CA ARG A 40 -4.03 8.38 3.56
C ARG A 40 -4.68 8.73 4.89
N LEU A 41 -5.55 7.86 5.42
CA LEU A 41 -6.20 8.05 6.72
C LEU A 41 -5.22 7.98 7.90
N MET A 42 -4.14 7.20 7.77
CA MET A 42 -3.04 7.14 8.74
C MET A 42 -2.13 8.39 8.74
N GLY A 43 -2.32 9.30 7.78
CA GLY A 43 -1.54 10.53 7.67
C GLY A 43 -0.15 10.35 7.05
N LEU A 44 0.06 9.26 6.32
CA LEU A 44 1.29 9.06 5.56
C LEU A 44 1.34 9.98 4.34
N THR A 45 2.55 10.27 3.89
CA THR A 45 2.80 11.26 2.84
C THR A 45 3.31 10.58 1.57
N GLU A 46 3.37 11.34 0.48
CA GLU A 46 3.94 10.89 -0.80
C GLU A 46 3.34 9.56 -1.31
N ILE A 47 2.03 9.39 -1.12
CA ILE A 47 1.33 8.18 -1.53
C ILE A 47 1.24 8.14 -3.06
N THR A 48 1.87 7.14 -3.68
CA THR A 48 1.87 6.93 -5.13
C THR A 48 1.43 5.51 -5.45
N LEU A 49 0.53 5.37 -6.42
CA LEU A 49 0.12 4.09 -7.01
C LEU A 49 0.35 4.20 -8.51
N ASP A 50 1.25 3.38 -9.05
CA ASP A 50 1.56 3.40 -10.48
C ASP A 50 0.65 2.48 -11.31
N ASP A 51 0.77 2.56 -12.63
CA ASP A 51 -0.04 1.79 -13.58
C ASP A 51 0.22 0.26 -13.51
N ASN A 52 1.33 -0.15 -12.88
CA ASN A 52 1.70 -1.55 -12.68
C ASN A 52 1.24 -2.08 -11.32
N GLY A 53 0.58 -1.26 -10.49
CA GLY A 53 0.08 -1.69 -9.19
C GLY A 53 1.07 -1.61 -8.04
N TYR A 54 2.19 -0.89 -8.19
CA TYR A 54 3.10 -0.64 -7.08
C TYR A 54 2.61 0.54 -6.25
N LEU A 55 2.28 0.28 -4.98
CA LEU A 55 1.87 1.27 -4.00
C LEU A 55 3.06 1.63 -3.09
N PHE A 56 3.48 2.88 -3.13
CA PHE A 56 4.52 3.44 -2.27
C PHE A 56 3.96 4.58 -1.41
N THR A 57 4.61 4.80 -0.27
CA THR A 57 4.33 5.93 0.64
C THR A 57 5.54 6.18 1.53
N THR A 58 5.60 7.37 2.11
CA THR A 58 6.67 7.80 3.02
C THR A 58 6.08 8.03 4.42
N LEU A 59 6.70 7.42 5.43
CA LEU A 59 6.54 7.82 6.83
C LEU A 59 7.60 8.88 7.15
N PRO A 60 7.22 10.12 7.48
CA PRO A 60 8.17 11.15 7.85
C PRO A 60 8.99 10.74 9.08
N ALA A 61 10.23 11.21 9.16
CA ALA A 61 11.08 11.01 10.33
C ALA A 61 10.39 11.57 11.58
N ASN A 62 10.48 10.84 12.69
CA ASN A 62 9.94 11.26 13.98
C ASN A 62 10.95 12.06 14.84
N ILE A 63 12.14 12.32 14.30
CA ILE A 63 13.17 13.16 14.90
C ILE A 63 13.35 14.44 14.08
N LYS A 64 13.73 15.53 14.75
CA LYS A 64 14.06 16.77 14.06
C LYS A 64 15.42 16.62 13.39
N GLU A 65 15.53 17.10 12.16
CA GLU A 65 16.72 17.02 11.29
C GLU A 65 17.98 17.68 11.89
N ASN A 66 17.86 18.38 13.02
CA ASN A 66 18.90 19.24 13.60
C ASN A 66 19.26 18.95 15.07
N GLU A 67 18.94 17.78 15.63
CA GLU A 67 19.59 17.34 16.88
C GLU A 67 21.01 16.80 16.57
N VAL A 68 21.89 17.71 16.14
CA VAL A 68 23.33 17.49 16.30
C VAL A 68 23.59 17.69 17.79
N VAL A 69 23.74 16.59 18.51
CA VAL A 69 24.20 16.60 19.90
C VAL A 69 25.66 17.07 19.86
N LEU A 70 25.88 18.35 20.20
CA LEU A 70 27.20 18.91 20.54
C LEU A 70 27.50 18.67 22.01
#